data_AF-A0A7K4NHR1-F1
#
_entry.id   AF-A0A7K4NHR1-F1
#
_cell.length_a   1.000
_cell.length_b   1.000
_cell.length_c   1.000
_cell.angle_alpha   90.00
_cell.angle_beta   90.00
_cell.angle_gamma   90.00
#
_symmetry.space_group_name_H-M   'P 1'
#
loop_
_entity.id
_entity.type
_entity.pdbx_description
1 polymer ?
#
loop_
_entity_poly.entity_id
_entity_poly.type
_entity_poly.pdbx_seq_one_letter_code
_entity_poly.pdbx_strand_id
1 'polypeptide(L)' 'NDVAYWPSGKAICLFFGPTPIGKKGEIKPYSPVNVVGKITDPEKSILENFNDGTKISFRKIS' A
#
# COMPACT_ATOMS: atom_id res chain seq x y z
N ASN A 1 8.56 -0.01 -3.51
CA ASN A 1 7.16 -0.29 -3.12
C ASN A 1 7.15 -0.46 -1.62
N ASP A 2 6.59 0.53 -0.94
CA ASP A 2 6.68 0.63 0.50
C ASP A 2 5.37 0.17 1.14
N VAL A 3 5.50 -0.41 2.32
CA VAL A 3 4.37 -0.68 3.22
C VAL A 3 4.44 0.38 4.31
N ALA A 4 3.33 1.09 4.50
CA ALA A 4 3.26 2.17 5.47
C ALA A 4 2.05 2.03 6.38
N TYR A 5 2.17 2.58 7.58
CA TYR A 5 1.04 2.80 8.46
C TYR A 5 0.57 4.26 8.32
N TRP A 6 -0.73 4.45 8.09
CA TRP A 6 -1.37 5.75 8.05
C TRP A 6 -2.13 6.02 9.36
N PRO A 7 -1.60 6.90 10.25
CA PRO A 7 -2.16 7.11 11.57
C PRO A 7 -3.59 7.67 11.54
N SER A 8 -3.86 8.63 10.67
CA SER A 8 -5.17 9.32 10.63
C SER A 8 -6.31 8.38 10.23
N GLY A 9 -6.06 7.44 9.33
CA GLY A 9 -7.04 6.44 8.89
C GLY A 9 -6.98 5.11 9.64
N LYS A 10 -6.02 4.94 10.57
CA LYS A 10 -5.73 3.66 11.25
C LYS A 10 -5.59 2.51 10.25
N ALA A 11 -4.86 2.74 9.16
CA ALA A 11 -4.82 1.85 8.01
C ALA A 11 -3.38 1.44 7.66
N ILE A 12 -3.26 0.26 7.03
CA ILE A 12 -2.03 -0.16 6.37
C ILE A 12 -2.16 0.22 4.89
N CYS A 13 -1.15 0.91 4.36
CA CYS A 13 -1.06 1.31 2.98
C CYS A 13 -0.01 0.44 2.26
N LEU A 14 -0.41 -0.14 1.12
CA LEU A 14 0.49 -0.83 0.21
C LEU A 14 0.71 0.07 -1.01
N PHE A 15 1.91 0.61 -1.18
CA PHE A 15 2.22 1.49 -2.31
C PHE A 15 2.79 0.69 -3.49
N PHE A 16 1.92 0.28 -4.40
CA PHE A 16 2.27 -0.52 -5.58
C PHE A 16 2.19 0.23 -6.92
N GLY A 17 1.65 1.46 -6.94
CA GLY A 17 1.54 2.28 -8.14
C GLY A 17 1.32 3.76 -7.82
N PRO A 18 1.29 4.64 -8.84
CA PRO A 18 1.09 6.07 -8.67
C PRO A 18 -0.28 6.37 -8.06
N THR A 19 -0.33 7.42 -7.26
CA THR A 19 -1.56 7.88 -6.58
C THR A 19 -2.19 9.04 -7.35
N PRO A 20 -3.52 9.24 -7.32
CA PRO A 20 -4.20 10.31 -8.06
C PRO A 20 -3.69 11.73 -7.78
N ILE A 21 -3.14 11.97 -6.59
CA ILE A 21 -2.67 13.30 -6.14
C ILE A 21 -1.17 13.54 -6.40
N GLY A 22 -0.45 12.51 -6.86
CA GLY A 22 0.97 12.60 -7.19
C GLY A 22 1.17 13.21 -8.58
N LYS A 23 2.39 13.69 -8.86
CA LYS A 23 2.81 13.95 -10.25
C LYS A 23 2.79 12.64 -11.07
N LYS A 24 2.91 12.74 -12.39
CA LYS A 24 2.93 11.57 -13.28
C LYS A 24 4.02 10.58 -12.83
N GLY A 25 3.60 9.38 -12.41
CA GLY A 25 4.48 8.32 -11.92
C GLY A 25 4.91 8.44 -10.46
N GLU A 26 4.46 9.47 -9.73
CA GLU A 26 4.79 9.68 -8.33
C GLU A 26 3.80 8.94 -7.42
N ILE A 27 4.35 8.28 -6.40
CA ILE A 27 3.57 7.74 -5.29
C ILE A 27 3.54 8.81 -4.21
N LYS A 28 2.37 9.42 -3.99
CA LYS A 28 2.19 10.47 -2.99
C LYS A 28 1.02 10.13 -2.06
N PRO A 29 1.28 9.86 -0.77
CA PRO A 29 0.20 9.63 0.19
C PRO A 29 -0.61 10.92 0.40
N TYR A 30 -1.89 10.77 0.76
CA TYR A 30 -2.78 11.90 1.01
C TYR A 30 -2.31 12.81 2.15
N SER A 31 -1.72 12.22 3.18
CA SER A 31 -1.12 12.91 4.33
C SER A 31 0.07 12.09 4.85
N PRO A 32 0.88 12.58 5.82
CA PRO A 32 2.04 11.84 6.31
C PRO A 32 1.72 10.42 6.77
N VAL A 33 2.61 9.48 6.42
CA VAL A 33 2.55 8.07 6.77
C VAL A 33 3.91 7.62 7.31
N ASN A 34 3.92 6.57 8.11
CA ASN A 34 5.15 5.97 8.61
C ASN A 34 5.49 4.75 7.74
N VAL A 35 6.63 4.77 7.07
CA VAL A 35 7.13 3.58 6.35
C VAL A 35 7.53 2.52 7.39
N VAL A 36 6.92 1.34 7.31
CA VAL A 36 7.14 0.23 8.27
C VAL A 36 7.70 -1.02 7.60
N GLY A 37 7.78 -1.05 6.28
CA GLY A 37 8.30 -2.19 5.54
C GLY A 37 8.28 -1.97 4.04
N LYS A 38 8.50 -3.07 3.30
CA LYS A 38 8.50 -3.10 1.84
C LYS A 38 7.75 -4.32 1.34
N ILE A 39 7.16 -4.19 0.15
CA ILE A 39 6.57 -5.32 -0.57
C ILE A 39 7.73 -6.15 -1.12
N THR A 40 7.86 -7.40 -0.67
CA THR A 40 8.96 -8.30 -1.01
C THR A 40 8.67 -9.16 -2.23
N ASP A 41 7.40 -9.40 -2.55
CA ASP A 41 7.02 -10.17 -3.72
C ASP A 41 7.31 -9.36 -5.01
N PRO A 42 8.10 -9.90 -5.96
CA PRO A 42 8.34 -9.25 -7.23
C PRO A 42 7.08 -9.16 -8.11
N GLU A 43 6.17 -10.13 -8.00
CA GLU A 43 4.93 -10.19 -8.77
C GLU A 43 3.82 -9.40 -8.06
N LYS A 44 3.76 -8.09 -8.33
CA LYS A 44 2.83 -7.15 -7.67
C LYS A 44 1.47 -7.06 -8.36
N SER A 45 1.31 -7.68 -9.52
CA SER A 45 0.09 -7.66 -10.34
C SER A 45 -1.15 -8.13 -9.57
N ILE A 46 -0.97 -9.02 -8.59
CA ILE A 46 -2.06 -9.49 -7.73
C ILE A 46 -2.74 -8.34 -6.96
N LEU A 47 -2.00 -7.28 -6.62
CA LEU A 47 -2.52 -6.13 -5.86
C LEU A 47 -3.47 -5.26 -6.70
N GLU A 48 -3.40 -5.35 -8.03
CA GLU A 48 -4.29 -4.61 -8.94
C GLU A 48 -5.65 -5.30 -9.10
N ASN A 49 -5.76 -6.58 -8.73
CA ASN A 49 -6.95 -7.41 -8.97
C ASN A 49 -7.97 -7.38 -7.83
N PHE A 50 -7.78 -6.52 -6.83
CA PHE A 50 -8.69 -6.41 -5.69
C PHE A 50 -9.74 -5.32 -5.90
N ASN A 51 -10.98 -5.65 -5.59
CA ASN A 51 -12.07 -4.69 -5.53
C ASN A 51 -12.22 -4.12 -4.11
N ASP A 52 -12.77 -2.91 -4.01
CA ASP A 52 -13.13 -2.31 -2.73
C ASP A 52 -14.04 -3.26 -1.92
N GLY A 53 -13.77 -3.37 -0.62
CA GLY A 53 -14.49 -4.29 0.27
C GLY A 53 -13.98 -5.74 0.24
N THR A 54 -12.97 -6.08 -0.56
CA THR A 54 -12.34 -7.40 -0.50
C THR A 54 -11.78 -7.67 0.90
N LYS A 55 -12.18 -8.79 1.51
CA LYS A 55 -11.68 -9.20 2.82
C LYS A 55 -10.26 -9.73 2.69
N ILE A 56 -9.35 -9.15 3.48
CA ILE A 56 -7.95 -9.57 3.58
C ILE A 56 -7.63 -10.05 4.99
N SER A 57 -6.63 -10.92 5.13
CA SER A 57 -6.11 -11.35 6.43
C SER A 57 -4.60 -11.19 6.47
N PHE A 58 -4.07 -10.74 7.61
CA PHE A 58 -2.64 -10.69 7.85
C PHE A 58 -2.21 -11.97 8.55
N ARG A 59 -1.15 -12.60 8.05
CA ARG A 59 -0.51 -13.76 8.68
C ARG A 59 0.95 -13.45 8.88
N LYS A 60 1.47 -13.83 10.05
CA LYS A 60 2.90 -13.85 10.27
C LYS A 60 3.48 -15.04 9.52
N ILE A 61 4.45 -14.78 8.64
CA ILE A 61 5.25 -15.84 8.03
C ILE A 61 6.35 -16.18 9.04
N SER A 62 6.37 -17.44 9.48
CA SER A 62 7.38 -18.02 10.38
C SER A 62 8.48 -18.69 9.59
#